data_AF-A0A952D4K7-F1
#
_entry.id   AF-A0A952D4K7-F1
#
_cell.length_a   1.000
_cell.length_b   1.000
_cell.length_c   1.000
_cell.angle_alpha   90.00
_cell.angle_beta   90.00
_cell.angle_gamma   90.00
#
_symmetry.space_group_name_H-M   'P 1'
#
loop_
_entity.id
_entity.type
_entity.pdbx_description
1 polymer ?
#
loop_
_entity_poly.entity_id
_entity_poly.type
_entity_poly.pdbx_seq_one_letter_code
_entity_poly.pdbx_strand_id
1 'polypeptide(L)' 'MMRTTFTPNPRVDRAIRERTEREGKSLSQVVNELIEAALEPESPPAAPYRVRAKPLGLRPGIDPEKLGELLHGLDAEER' A
#
# COMPACT_ATOMS: atom_id res chain seq x y z
N MET A 1 -19.55 20.31 14.98
CA MET A 1 -18.88 21.03 16.09
C MET A 1 -19.57 20.65 17.39
N MET A 2 -18.86 19.97 18.27
CA MET A 2 -19.30 19.54 19.60
C MET A 2 -18.12 19.73 20.54
N ARG A 3 -18.37 20.14 21.80
CA ARG A 3 -17.32 20.29 22.81
C ARG A 3 -17.47 19.18 23.84
N THR A 4 -16.47 18.33 23.90
CA THR A 4 -16.42 17.18 24.81
C THR A 4 -15.32 17.40 25.83
N THR A 5 -15.64 17.24 27.11
CA THR A 5 -14.64 17.10 28.17
C THR A 5 -14.45 15.62 28.41
N PHE A 6 -13.21 15.13 28.29
CA PHE A 6 -12.86 13.76 28.62
C PHE A 6 -11.62 13.74 29.51
N THR A 7 -11.47 12.68 30.29
CA THR A 7 -10.35 12.50 31.21
C THR A 7 -9.41 11.43 30.65
N PRO A 8 -8.34 11.80 29.90
CA PRO A 8 -7.35 10.84 29.45
C PRO A 8 -6.62 10.22 30.65
N ASN A 9 -6.24 8.95 30.53
CA ASN A 9 -5.31 8.36 31.48
C ASN A 9 -3.89 8.98 31.30
N PRO A 10 -2.99 8.84 32.29
CA PRO A 10 -1.66 9.49 32.24
C PRO A 10 -0.79 9.10 31.03
N ARG A 11 -0.97 7.87 30.50
CA ARG A 11 -0.23 7.42 29.32
C ARG A 11 -0.72 8.14 28.06
N VAL A 12 -2.03 8.30 27.92
CA VAL A 12 -2.66 8.98 26.80
C VAL A 12 -2.34 10.47 26.83
N ASP A 13 -2.43 11.12 28.00
CA ASP A 13 -2.06 12.54 28.14
C ASP A 13 -0.61 12.79 27.70
N ARG A 14 0.33 11.96 28.18
CA ARG A 14 1.74 12.06 27.78
C ARG A 14 1.94 11.87 26.28
N ALA A 15 1.34 10.83 25.69
CA ALA A 15 1.48 10.55 24.27
C ALA A 15 0.90 11.67 23.38
N ILE A 16 -0.21 12.28 23.79
CA ILE A 16 -0.78 13.42 23.08
C ILE A 16 0.15 14.64 23.17
N ARG A 17 0.68 14.96 24.36
CA ARG A 17 1.63 16.08 24.55
C ARG A 17 2.88 15.92 23.70
N GLU A 18 3.52 14.76 23.75
CA GLU A 18 4.70 14.46 22.93
C GLU A 18 4.42 14.67 21.43
N ARG A 19 3.23 14.26 20.98
CA ARG A 19 2.82 14.43 19.58
C ARG A 19 2.54 15.89 19.22
N THR A 20 1.92 16.66 20.12
CA THR A 20 1.71 18.11 19.91
C THR A 20 3.03 18.86 19.79
N GLU A 21 4.01 18.54 20.62
CA GLU A 21 5.35 19.15 20.59
C GLU A 21 6.09 18.77 19.30
N ARG A 22 6.06 17.48 18.94
CA ARG A 22 6.73 16.97 17.74
C ARG A 22 6.17 17.54 16.44
N GLU A 23 4.86 17.75 16.35
CA GLU A 23 4.18 18.18 15.12
C GLU A 23 3.89 19.70 15.09
N GLY A 24 4.07 20.42 16.20
CA GLY A 24 3.75 21.84 16.30
C GLY A 24 2.26 22.14 16.15
N LYS A 25 1.39 21.16 16.44
CA LYS A 25 -0.07 21.25 16.29
C LYS A 25 -0.75 21.47 17.64
N SER A 26 -1.94 22.06 17.61
CA SER A 26 -2.76 22.22 18.81
C SER A 26 -3.28 20.88 19.34
N LEU A 27 -3.56 20.81 20.65
CA LEU A 27 -4.13 19.63 21.30
C LEU A 27 -5.38 19.12 20.58
N SER A 28 -6.28 20.02 20.21
CA SER A 28 -7.53 19.65 19.52
C SER A 28 -7.29 19.07 18.14
N GLN A 29 -6.31 19.57 17.39
CA GLN A 29 -5.97 19.03 16.07
C GLN A 29 -5.43 17.60 16.21
N VAL A 30 -4.45 17.40 17.10
CA VAL A 30 -3.85 16.08 17.33
C VAL A 30 -4.89 15.06 17.80
N VAL A 31 -5.78 15.44 18.72
CA VAL A 31 -6.84 14.55 19.22
C VAL A 31 -7.83 14.20 18.11
N ASN A 32 -8.28 15.18 17.31
CA ASN A 32 -9.19 14.90 16.20
C ASN A 32 -8.53 13.99 15.15
N GLU A 33 -7.30 14.26 14.73
CA GLU A 33 -6.57 13.41 13.78
C GLU A 33 -6.41 11.98 14.29
N LEU A 34 -6.13 11.80 15.59
CA LEU A 34 -6.05 10.48 16.22
C LEU A 34 -7.40 9.75 16.18
N ILE A 35 -8.49 10.46 16.48
CA ILE A 35 -9.85 9.89 16.45
C ILE A 35 -10.25 9.57 15.02
N GLU A 36 -9.99 10.46 14.06
CA GLU A 36 -10.26 10.25 12.64
C GLU A 36 -9.52 9.00 12.14
N ALA A 37 -8.22 8.88 12.40
CA ALA A 37 -7.44 7.71 12.01
C ALA A 37 -7.91 6.40 12.68
N ALA A 38 -8.46 6.48 13.90
CA ALA A 38 -8.99 5.32 14.62
C ALA A 38 -10.40 4.92 14.17
N LEU A 39 -11.18 5.88 13.66
CA LEU A 39 -12.53 5.68 13.16
C LEU A 39 -12.58 5.48 11.64
N GLU A 40 -11.47 5.69 10.95
CA GLU A 40 -11.31 5.38 9.53
C GLU A 40 -11.68 3.90 9.34
N PRO A 41 -12.72 3.60 8.54
CA PRO A 41 -13.10 2.22 8.30
C PRO A 41 -11.92 1.49 7.67
N GLU A 42 -11.60 0.30 8.19
CA GLU A 42 -10.61 -0.57 7.54
C GLU A 42 -11.04 -0.73 6.09
N SER A 43 -10.21 -0.21 5.17
CA SER A 43 -10.46 -0.43 3.75
C SER A 43 -10.48 -1.94 3.54
N PRO A 44 -11.52 -2.48 2.87
CA PRO A 44 -11.55 -3.91 2.61
C PRO A 44 -10.24 -4.30 1.93
N PRO A 45 -9.65 -5.44 2.32
CA PRO A 45 -8.39 -5.88 1.72
C PRO A 45 -8.55 -5.86 0.20
N ALA A 46 -7.59 -5.22 -0.47
CA ALA A 46 -7.63 -5.11 -1.92
C ALA A 46 -7.82 -6.51 -2.52
N ALA A 47 -8.80 -6.65 -3.42
CA ALA A 47 -9.04 -7.92 -4.07
C ALA A 47 -7.75 -8.40 -4.75
N PRO A 48 -7.41 -9.70 -4.67
CA PRO A 48 -6.22 -10.23 -5.33
C PRO A 48 -6.19 -9.82 -6.80
N TYR A 49 -5.04 -9.34 -7.25
CA TYR A 49 -4.86 -8.97 -8.65
C TYR A 49 -5.08 -10.19 -9.54
N ARG A 50 -6.09 -10.12 -10.42
CA ARG A 50 -6.34 -11.16 -11.43
C ARG A 50 -5.71 -10.76 -12.75
N VAL A 51 -4.71 -11.54 -13.18
CA VAL A 51 -4.10 -11.38 -14.50
C VAL A 51 -5.13 -11.77 -15.56
N ARG A 52 -5.48 -10.82 -16.44
CA ARG A 52 -6.26 -11.12 -17.66
C ARG A 52 -5.29 -11.52 -18.77
N ALA A 53 -4.93 -12.80 -18.83
CA ALA A 53 -4.13 -13.33 -19.92
C ALA A 53 -4.86 -13.12 -21.25
N LYS A 54 -4.17 -12.52 -22.23
CA LYS A 54 -4.63 -12.49 -23.62
C LYS A 54 -4.01 -13.70 -24.33
N PRO A 55 -4.76 -14.43 -25.16
CA PRO A 55 -4.20 -15.49 -25.98
C PRO A 55 -3.38 -14.84 -27.10
N LEU A 56 -2.10 -14.57 -26.82
CA LEU A 56 -1.18 -13.97 -27.79
C LEU A 56 -0.65 -14.97 -28.81
N GLY A 57 -0.82 -16.27 -28.55
CA GLY A 57 -0.35 -17.36 -29.42
C GLY A 57 1.17 -17.31 -29.65
N LEU A 58 1.67 -18.28 -30.41
CA LEU A 58 3.03 -18.23 -30.95
C LEU A 58 2.93 -18.10 -32.47
N ARG A 59 3.93 -17.45 -33.08
CA ARG A 59 4.00 -17.36 -34.54
C ARG A 59 4.10 -18.78 -35.13
N PRO A 60 3.45 -19.08 -36.26
CA PRO A 60 3.59 -20.38 -36.93
C PRO A 60 5.07 -20.76 -37.16
N GLY A 61 5.42 -22.00 -36.84
CA GLY A 61 6.79 -22.51 -36.90
C GLY A 61 7.61 -22.34 -35.62
N ILE A 62 7.08 -21.65 -34.60
CA ILE A 62 7.68 -21.62 -33.26
C ILE A 62 7.11 -22.78 -32.45
N ASP A 63 7.99 -23.70 -32.08
CA ASP A 63 7.68 -24.81 -31.18
C ASP A 63 7.84 -24.35 -29.71
N PRO A 64 6.77 -24.34 -28.90
CA PRO A 64 6.84 -23.93 -27.50
C PRO A 64 7.79 -24.81 -26.67
N GLU A 65 8.00 -26.07 -27.06
CA GLU A 65 8.87 -26.99 -26.33
C GLU A 65 10.36 -26.77 -26.66
N LYS A 66 10.66 -26.00 -27.70
CA LYS A 66 12.02 -25.69 -28.18
C LYS A 66 12.42 -24.23 -28.00
N LEU A 67 11.73 -23.50 -27.11
CA LEU A 67 12.04 -22.09 -26.83
C LEU A 67 13.50 -21.86 -26.38
N GLY A 68 14.12 -22.83 -25.71
CA GLY A 68 15.53 -22.75 -25.31
C GLY A 68 16.49 -22.64 -26.49
N GLU A 69 16.21 -23.33 -27.60
CA GLU A 69 17.03 -23.29 -28.83
C GLU A 69 16.92 -21.94 -29.54
N LEU A 70 15.73 -21.32 -29.50
CA LEU A 70 15.50 -19.98 -30.03
C LEU A 70 16.24 -18.90 -29.22
N LEU A 71 16.31 -19.05 -27.90
CA LEU A 71 17.08 -18.15 -27.03
C LEU A 71 18.58 -18.20 -27.35
N HIS A 72 19.12 -19.40 -27.56
CA HIS A 72 20.54 -19.57 -27.93
C HIS A 72 20.88 -18.94 -29.29
N GLY A 73 19.93 -18.91 -30.23
CA GLY A 73 20.10 -18.22 -31.51
C GLY A 73 20.14 -16.70 -31.37
N LEU A 74 19.38 -16.12 -30.42
CA LEU A 74 19.35 -14.68 -30.16
C LEU A 74 20.62 -14.18 -29.46
N ASP A 75 21.18 -14.97 -28.53
CA ASP A 75 22.47 -14.64 -27.87
C ASP A 75 23.66 -14.70 -28.85
N ALA A 76 23.52 -15.43 -29.97
CA ALA A 76 24.57 -15.55 -30.98
C ALA A 76 24.61 -14.39 -31.99
N GLU A 77 23.59 -13.51 -32.00
CA GLU A 77 23.51 -12.34 -32.89
C GLU A 77 24.03 -11.04 -32.24
N GLU A 78 24.45 -11.07 -30.98
CA GLU A 78 25.19 -9.97 -30.33
C GLU A 78 26.72 -10.21 -30.45
N ARG A 79 27.27 -10.11 -31.67
CA ARG A 79 28.71 -9.87 -31.86
C ARG A 79 29.06 -9.19 -33.18
#